data_AF-A0A3M0FYZ2-F1
#
_entry.id   AF-A0A3M0FYZ2-F1
#
_cell.length_a   1.000
_cell.length_b   1.000
_cell.length_c   1.000
_cell.angle_alpha   90.00
_cell.angle_beta   90.00
_cell.angle_gamma   90.00
#
_symmetry.space_group_name_H-M   'P 1'
#
loop_
_entity.id
_entity.type
_entity.pdbx_description
1 polymer ?
#
loop_
_entity_poly.entity_id
_entity_poly.type
_entity_poly.pdbx_seq_one_letter_code
_entity_poly.pdbx_strand_id
1 'polypeptide(L)'
;MRTAITAVTTLALGLGALTACSTTDPDPTTTPTIVATTPTASTSPIKSPSPSVTPSTTPSATLDADQLAAQSVVNEFFRISNELSRNPELPLQPLADITTGQTQAIYVKEVADFRAMNAIQIGDVSWIVVAVGPLTQGDVGKVVVADVCTDNSAMDVIDQQTKKSILPKGGSTTIRWTIDVVEENGFWRVGDLTTTTVKGCPQ
;
A
#
# COMPACT_ATOMS: atom_id res chain seq x y z
N MET A 1 -15.38 46.55 21.23
CA MET A 1 -14.44 45.78 20.39
C MET A 1 -14.23 44.42 21.04
N ARG A 2 -14.45 43.32 20.33
CA ARG A 2 -14.13 41.96 20.79
C ARG A 2 -13.39 41.26 19.67
N THR A 3 -12.13 40.92 19.90
CA THR A 3 -11.20 40.42 18.88
C THR A 3 -11.44 38.94 18.65
N ALA A 4 -11.76 38.54 17.42
CA ALA A 4 -11.79 37.13 17.04
C ALA A 4 -10.36 36.65 16.77
N ILE A 5 -9.99 35.50 17.33
CA ILE A 5 -8.71 34.84 17.05
C ILE A 5 -9.00 33.71 16.06
N THR A 6 -8.71 33.96 14.78
CA THR A 6 -8.80 32.94 13.74
C THR A 6 -7.53 32.10 13.76
N ALA A 7 -7.60 30.89 14.28
CA ALA A 7 -6.51 29.92 14.17
C ALA A 7 -6.48 29.33 12.75
N VAL A 8 -5.43 29.63 11.99
CA VAL A 8 -5.19 29.02 10.67
C VAL A 8 -4.26 27.82 10.85
N THR A 9 -4.82 26.61 10.76
CA THR A 9 -4.04 25.38 10.86
C THR A 9 -3.47 25.02 9.48
N THR A 10 -2.24 25.45 9.20
CA THR A 10 -1.51 25.03 7.99
C THR A 10 -1.09 23.57 8.09
N LEU A 11 -1.64 22.72 7.22
CA LEU A 11 -1.19 21.35 7.02
C LEU A 11 0.14 21.37 6.24
N ALA A 12 1.25 21.07 6.93
CA ALA A 12 2.58 21.12 6.34
C ALA A 12 2.99 19.74 5.76
N LEU A 13 3.04 19.65 4.42
CA LEU A 13 3.68 18.53 3.72
C LEU A 13 5.20 18.75 3.71
N GLY A 14 5.93 17.94 4.49
CA GLY A 14 7.39 18.04 4.60
C GLY A 14 8.12 17.47 3.37
N LEU A 15 8.95 18.28 2.72
CA LEU A 15 10.00 17.79 1.82
C LEU A 15 11.30 17.56 2.62
N GLY A 16 12.01 16.47 2.32
CA GLY A 16 13.33 16.16 2.85
C GLY A 16 14.33 15.77 1.75
N ALA A 17 15.59 16.18 1.91
CA ALA A 17 16.74 15.90 1.05
C ALA A 17 18.01 15.82 1.95
N LEU A 18 19.22 15.44 1.54
CA LEU A 18 20.02 15.73 0.33
C LEU A 18 21.18 14.70 0.21
N THR A 19 21.94 14.72 -0.91
CA THR A 19 23.39 14.33 -1.01
C THR A 19 23.79 12.85 -0.75
N ALA A 20 24.93 12.31 -1.21
CA ALA A 20 25.99 12.71 -2.18
C ALA A 20 26.80 11.45 -2.67
N CYS A 21 27.75 11.66 -3.60
CA CYS A 21 28.59 10.65 -4.28
C CYS A 21 29.56 9.85 -3.39
N SER A 22 30.06 8.69 -3.88
CA SER A 22 31.49 8.51 -4.26
C SER A 22 31.86 7.12 -4.83
N THR A 23 32.58 7.12 -5.97
CA THR A 23 33.70 6.23 -6.41
C THR A 23 33.80 4.76 -5.97
N THR A 24 34.08 3.84 -6.92
CA THR A 24 35.45 3.28 -7.17
C THR A 24 35.41 2.15 -8.22
N ASP A 25 36.38 2.16 -9.14
CA ASP A 25 36.67 1.15 -10.17
C ASP A 25 37.87 0.29 -9.72
N PRO A 26 37.92 -1.01 -10.04
CA PRO A 26 39.22 -1.65 -10.26
C PRO A 26 39.29 -2.60 -11.48
N ASP A 27 40.18 -2.26 -12.41
CA ASP A 27 40.88 -3.18 -13.32
C ASP A 27 41.69 -4.25 -12.54
N PRO A 28 41.86 -5.47 -13.10
CA PRO A 28 43.23 -5.85 -13.43
C PRO A 28 43.39 -6.61 -14.77
N THR A 29 44.08 -5.98 -15.73
CA THR A 29 45.39 -6.39 -16.26
C THR A 29 45.61 -7.90 -16.51
N THR A 30 45.88 -8.31 -17.76
CA THR A 30 47.21 -8.80 -18.25
C THR A 30 47.19 -9.08 -19.77
N THR A 31 48.29 -8.73 -20.46
CA THR A 31 48.57 -8.81 -21.92
C THR A 31 49.68 -9.86 -22.18
N PRO A 32 50.14 -10.25 -23.40
CA PRO A 32 49.55 -10.42 -24.75
C PRO A 32 49.66 -11.89 -25.28
N THR A 33 49.22 -12.17 -26.52
CA THR A 33 50.06 -12.74 -27.62
C THR A 33 49.30 -12.78 -28.96
N ILE A 34 49.98 -12.44 -30.06
CA ILE A 34 49.46 -12.40 -31.44
C ILE A 34 49.94 -13.63 -32.23
N VAL A 35 49.06 -14.30 -32.98
CA VAL A 35 49.34 -14.82 -34.35
C VAL A 35 48.03 -14.84 -35.15
N ALA A 36 48.08 -14.44 -36.43
CA ALA A 36 46.95 -14.51 -37.36
C ALA A 36 47.21 -15.53 -38.48
N THR A 37 46.16 -16.21 -38.98
CA THR A 37 46.03 -16.65 -40.39
C THR A 37 44.63 -17.19 -40.72
N THR A 38 44.06 -16.71 -41.82
CA THR A 38 43.01 -17.36 -42.65
C THR A 38 43.72 -18.11 -43.82
N PRO A 39 43.05 -18.78 -44.80
CA PRO A 39 41.62 -19.04 -45.05
C PRO A 39 41.29 -20.57 -45.22
N THR A 40 40.06 -21.03 -45.46
CA THR A 40 39.44 -21.22 -46.81
C THR A 40 38.05 -21.88 -46.67
N ALA A 41 37.15 -21.67 -47.64
CA ALA A 41 35.74 -22.12 -47.62
C ALA A 41 35.51 -23.59 -48.02
N SER A 42 34.34 -24.18 -47.68
CA SER A 42 33.29 -24.54 -48.68
C SER A 42 32.04 -25.24 -48.10
N THR A 43 30.88 -24.97 -48.74
CA THR A 43 29.67 -25.80 -48.92
C THR A 43 28.72 -26.25 -47.77
N SER A 44 27.50 -25.70 -47.86
CA SER A 44 26.18 -26.37 -47.76
C SER A 44 25.43 -26.46 -46.40
N PRO A 45 24.07 -26.43 -46.42
CA PRO A 45 23.28 -26.02 -45.27
C PRO A 45 22.59 -27.20 -44.55
N ILE A 46 22.62 -27.19 -43.21
CA ILE A 46 21.80 -28.08 -42.38
C ILE A 46 20.77 -27.24 -41.63
N LYS A 47 19.49 -27.50 -41.89
CA LYS A 47 18.36 -26.93 -41.14
C LYS A 47 18.40 -27.44 -39.70
N SER A 48 18.78 -26.60 -38.75
CA SER A 48 18.60 -26.90 -37.33
C SER A 48 17.18 -26.54 -36.88
N PRO A 49 16.44 -27.41 -36.19
CA PRO A 49 15.11 -27.09 -35.68
C PRO A 49 15.22 -26.09 -34.51
N SER A 50 14.48 -24.99 -34.61
CA SER A 50 14.32 -24.05 -33.50
C SER A 50 13.63 -24.76 -32.32
N PRO A 51 14.13 -24.67 -31.07
CA PRO A 51 13.37 -25.13 -29.92
C PRO A 51 12.11 -24.28 -29.79
N SER A 52 10.95 -24.94 -29.91
CA SER A 52 9.66 -24.29 -29.76
C SER A 52 9.54 -23.69 -28.36
N VAL A 53 9.19 -22.41 -28.28
CA VAL A 53 8.98 -21.73 -27.00
C VAL A 53 7.66 -22.21 -26.42
N THR A 54 7.72 -23.22 -25.53
CA THR A 54 6.56 -23.65 -24.76
C THR A 54 6.06 -22.45 -23.95
N PRO A 55 4.79 -22.04 -24.07
CA PRO A 55 4.25 -21.01 -23.19
C PRO A 55 4.24 -21.58 -21.77
N SER A 56 5.02 -20.97 -20.86
CA SER A 56 4.94 -21.29 -19.44
C SER A 56 3.51 -21.07 -18.96
N THR A 57 2.86 -22.15 -18.54
CA THR A 57 1.64 -22.08 -17.74
C THR A 57 2.03 -21.56 -16.35
N THR A 58 2.19 -20.24 -16.22
CA THR A 58 2.39 -19.58 -14.93
C THR A 58 1.23 -20.01 -14.02
N PRO A 59 1.49 -20.73 -12.91
CA PRO A 59 0.43 -21.05 -11.97
C PRO A 59 -0.11 -19.73 -11.40
N SER A 60 -1.44 -19.56 -11.38
CA SER A 60 -2.02 -18.57 -10.48
C SER A 60 -1.59 -18.93 -9.07
N ALA A 61 -0.80 -18.08 -8.43
CA ALA A 61 -0.35 -18.31 -7.07
C ALA A 61 -1.58 -18.33 -6.16
N THR A 62 -1.94 -19.51 -5.66
CA THR A 62 -2.92 -19.64 -4.58
C THR A 62 -2.27 -19.14 -3.31
N LEU A 63 -2.93 -18.23 -2.60
CA LEU A 63 -2.43 -17.72 -1.32
C LEU A 63 -2.29 -18.87 -0.31
N ASP A 64 -1.20 -18.84 0.46
CA ASP A 64 -1.04 -19.71 1.62
C ASP A 64 -1.92 -19.26 2.81
N ALA A 65 -1.90 -20.02 3.90
CA ALA A 65 -2.75 -19.76 5.06
C ALA A 65 -2.41 -18.44 5.79
N ASP A 66 -1.13 -18.06 5.84
CA ASP A 66 -0.68 -16.82 6.48
C ASP A 66 -1.03 -15.62 5.58
N GLN A 67 -0.83 -15.74 4.26
CA GLN A 67 -1.24 -14.74 3.27
C GLN A 67 -2.77 -14.53 3.26
N LEU A 68 -3.56 -15.60 3.37
CA LEU A 68 -5.02 -15.51 3.43
C LEU A 68 -5.50 -14.86 4.74
N ALA A 69 -4.85 -15.16 5.87
CA ALA A 69 -5.14 -14.51 7.14
C ALA A 69 -4.81 -13.00 7.11
N ALA A 70 -3.67 -12.64 6.51
CA ALA A 70 -3.28 -11.26 6.29
C ALA A 70 -4.27 -10.50 5.37
N GLN A 71 -4.71 -11.14 4.28
CA GLN A 71 -5.77 -10.58 3.42
C GLN A 71 -7.10 -10.39 4.17
N SER A 72 -7.45 -11.32 5.05
CA SER A 72 -8.68 -11.26 5.84
C SER A 72 -8.70 -10.06 6.79
N VAL A 73 -7.62 -9.81 7.54
CA VAL A 73 -7.58 -8.66 8.46
C VAL A 73 -7.53 -7.32 7.73
N VAL A 74 -6.94 -7.25 6.53
CA VAL A 74 -7.00 -6.06 5.66
C VAL A 74 -8.44 -5.78 5.19
N ASN A 75 -9.20 -6.82 4.80
CA ASN A 75 -10.62 -6.64 4.47
C ASN A 75 -11.45 -6.17 5.67
N GLU A 76 -11.21 -6.76 6.85
CA GLU A 76 -11.88 -6.34 8.09
C GLU A 76 -11.51 -4.90 8.49
N PHE A 77 -10.28 -4.44 8.24
CA PHE A 77 -9.86 -3.06 8.51
C PHE A 77 -10.71 -2.03 7.75
N PHE A 78 -10.89 -2.21 6.43
CA PHE A 78 -11.75 -1.30 5.65
C PHE A 78 -13.23 -1.47 5.99
N ARG A 79 -13.70 -2.70 6.27
CA ARG A 79 -15.08 -2.97 6.68
C ARG A 79 -15.43 -2.29 8.00
N ILE A 80 -14.60 -2.45 9.03
CA ILE A 80 -14.79 -1.87 10.37
C ILE A 80 -14.62 -0.34 10.30
N SER A 81 -13.65 0.17 9.53
CA SER A 81 -13.45 1.63 9.38
C SER A 81 -14.68 2.30 8.78
N ASN A 82 -15.30 1.73 7.75
CA ASN A 82 -16.59 2.20 7.22
C ASN A 82 -17.71 2.13 8.28
N GLU A 83 -17.86 0.99 8.96
CA GLU A 83 -18.91 0.77 9.96
C GLU A 83 -18.84 1.77 11.13
N LEU A 84 -17.66 1.97 11.71
CA LEU A 84 -17.46 2.83 12.88
C LEU A 84 -17.48 4.34 12.55
N SER A 85 -17.14 4.71 11.32
CA SER A 85 -17.22 6.10 10.82
C SER A 85 -18.65 6.50 10.48
N ARG A 86 -19.50 5.53 10.11
CA ARG A 86 -20.93 5.74 9.82
C ARG A 86 -21.81 5.69 11.08
N ASN A 87 -21.40 4.93 12.10
CA ASN A 87 -22.17 4.80 13.35
C ASN A 87 -21.36 5.29 14.57
N PRO A 88 -21.69 6.48 15.13
CA PRO A 88 -20.96 7.07 16.25
C PRO A 88 -21.18 6.34 17.59
N GLU A 89 -22.19 5.46 17.69
CA GLU A 89 -22.54 4.74 18.92
C GLU A 89 -21.74 3.45 19.12
N LEU A 90 -21.12 2.91 18.06
CA LEU A 90 -20.36 1.65 18.15
C LEU A 90 -19.01 1.84 18.86
N PRO A 91 -18.56 0.88 19.68
CA PRO A 91 -17.25 0.96 20.34
C PRO A 91 -16.12 0.98 19.31
N LEU A 92 -15.04 1.72 19.59
CA LEU A 92 -13.84 1.75 18.73
C LEU A 92 -12.91 0.54 18.92
N GLN A 93 -13.14 -0.27 19.95
CA GLN A 93 -12.31 -1.42 20.30
C GLN A 93 -12.09 -2.41 19.14
N PRO A 94 -13.08 -2.76 18.29
CA PRO A 94 -12.86 -3.68 17.17
C PRO A 94 -11.83 -3.18 16.15
N LEU A 95 -11.69 -1.86 15.96
CA LEU A 95 -10.67 -1.27 15.08
C LEU A 95 -9.29 -1.29 15.75
N ALA A 96 -9.24 -1.01 17.05
CA ALA A 96 -8.01 -1.14 17.84
C ALA A 96 -7.51 -2.59 17.88
N ASP A 97 -8.41 -3.56 18.02
CA ASP A 97 -8.10 -4.98 18.14
C ASP A 97 -7.50 -5.58 16.85
N ILE A 98 -7.69 -4.97 15.69
CA ILE A 98 -7.13 -5.43 14.39
C ILE A 98 -6.01 -4.54 13.84
N THR A 99 -5.64 -3.48 14.56
CA THR A 99 -4.53 -2.59 14.20
C THR A 99 -3.42 -2.64 15.26
N THR A 100 -2.23 -2.17 14.92
CA THR A 100 -1.12 -1.96 15.87
C THR A 100 -0.34 -0.68 15.53
N GLY A 101 0.70 -0.36 16.31
CA GLY A 101 1.65 0.71 16.02
C GLY A 101 1.04 2.10 15.83
N GLN A 102 1.59 2.86 14.88
CA GLN A 102 1.07 4.19 14.54
C GLN A 102 -0.30 4.13 13.86
N THR A 103 -0.56 3.11 13.05
CA THR A 103 -1.85 2.94 12.36
C THR A 103 -3.00 2.84 13.34
N GLN A 104 -2.87 2.05 14.43
CA GLN A 104 -3.88 2.02 15.50
C GLN A 104 -4.16 3.41 16.06
N ALA A 105 -3.09 4.14 16.43
CA ALA A 105 -3.21 5.47 17.03
C ALA A 105 -3.87 6.48 16.10
N ILE A 106 -3.59 6.42 14.79
CA ILE A 106 -4.16 7.32 13.78
C ILE A 106 -5.64 7.01 13.54
N TYR A 107 -5.98 5.76 13.17
CA TYR A 107 -7.34 5.43 12.72
C TYR A 107 -8.36 5.42 13.86
N VAL A 108 -7.99 4.96 15.06
CA VAL A 108 -8.87 5.06 16.24
C VAL A 108 -9.12 6.53 16.60
N LYS A 109 -8.10 7.40 16.48
CA LYS A 109 -8.24 8.82 16.75
C LYS A 109 -9.09 9.53 15.68
N GLU A 110 -8.90 9.23 14.39
CA GLU A 110 -9.65 9.84 13.29
C GLU A 110 -11.16 9.64 13.45
N VAL A 111 -11.59 8.40 13.72
CA VAL A 111 -13.01 8.10 13.97
C VAL A 111 -13.51 8.81 15.25
N ALA A 112 -12.69 8.89 16.30
CA ALA A 112 -13.04 9.63 17.51
C ALA A 112 -13.15 11.15 17.27
N ASP A 113 -12.29 11.73 16.45
CA ASP A 113 -12.29 13.15 16.09
C ASP A 113 -13.53 13.51 15.27
N PHE A 114 -13.93 12.68 14.28
CA PHE A 114 -15.18 12.89 13.54
C PHE A 114 -16.40 12.88 14.49
N ARG A 115 -16.47 11.92 15.41
CA ARG A 115 -17.53 11.87 16.44
C ARG A 115 -17.53 13.11 17.33
N ALA A 116 -16.36 13.57 17.77
CA ALA A 116 -16.22 14.79 18.57
C ALA A 116 -16.65 16.06 17.82
N MET A 117 -16.53 16.07 16.49
CA MET A 117 -17.03 17.12 15.61
C MET A 117 -18.52 16.95 15.22
N ASN A 118 -19.25 16.01 15.84
CA ASN A 118 -20.64 15.67 15.46
C ASN A 118 -20.75 15.32 13.95
N ALA A 119 -19.73 14.67 13.42
CA ALA A 119 -19.62 14.30 12.01
C ALA A 119 -19.67 12.79 11.82
N ILE A 120 -20.27 12.36 10.71
CA ILE A 120 -20.37 10.95 10.30
C ILE A 120 -20.01 10.80 8.83
N GLN A 121 -19.48 9.64 8.48
CA GLN A 121 -19.40 9.20 7.10
C GLN A 121 -20.80 8.91 6.54
N ILE A 122 -21.04 9.32 5.30
CA ILE A 122 -22.12 8.84 4.43
C ILE A 122 -21.51 8.17 3.20
N GLY A 123 -22.20 7.17 2.65
CA GLY A 123 -21.60 6.28 1.65
C GLY A 123 -20.48 5.40 2.25
N ASP A 124 -19.77 4.70 1.38
CA ASP A 124 -18.73 3.74 1.77
C ASP A 124 -17.45 3.98 0.96
N VAL A 125 -16.30 3.82 1.61
CA VAL A 125 -15.02 3.57 0.92
C VAL A 125 -15.10 2.17 0.35
N SER A 126 -14.96 2.05 -0.97
CA SER A 126 -14.81 0.76 -1.66
C SER A 126 -13.33 0.37 -1.73
N TRP A 127 -13.02 -0.92 -1.71
CA TRP A 127 -11.62 -1.39 -1.76
C TRP A 127 -11.45 -2.69 -2.55
N ILE A 128 -10.24 -2.89 -3.08
CA ILE A 128 -9.79 -4.11 -3.75
C ILE A 128 -8.38 -4.41 -3.25
N VAL A 129 -8.16 -5.61 -2.68
CA VAL A 129 -6.81 -6.11 -2.43
C VAL A 129 -6.21 -6.55 -3.77
N VAL A 130 -5.26 -5.76 -4.28
CA VAL A 130 -4.63 -5.92 -5.59
C VAL A 130 -3.63 -7.08 -5.59
N ALA A 131 -2.84 -7.19 -4.52
CA ALA A 131 -1.89 -8.27 -4.33
C ALA A 131 -1.61 -8.51 -2.84
N VAL A 132 -1.14 -9.72 -2.53
CA VAL A 132 -0.63 -10.10 -1.21
C VAL A 132 0.77 -10.66 -1.43
N GLY A 133 1.77 -10.04 -0.80
CA GLY A 133 3.17 -10.40 -0.91
C GLY A 133 3.50 -11.74 -0.26
N PRO A 134 4.73 -12.27 -0.46
CA PRO A 134 5.18 -13.46 0.24
C PRO A 134 5.29 -13.21 1.76
N LEU A 135 5.19 -14.28 2.53
CA LEU A 135 5.49 -14.26 3.96
C LEU A 135 6.97 -13.92 4.21
N THR A 136 7.23 -12.96 5.08
CA THR A 136 8.58 -12.59 5.54
C THR A 136 8.65 -12.60 7.07
N GLN A 137 9.87 -12.48 7.60
CA GLN A 137 10.13 -12.32 9.03
C GLN A 137 10.48 -10.85 9.30
N GLY A 138 9.70 -10.18 10.15
CA GLY A 138 10.02 -8.87 10.71
C GLY A 138 10.54 -8.98 12.14
N ASP A 139 10.83 -7.82 12.75
CA ASP A 139 11.43 -7.73 14.09
C ASP A 139 10.53 -8.26 15.21
N VAL A 140 9.21 -8.13 15.06
CA VAL A 140 8.20 -8.49 16.09
C VAL A 140 7.46 -9.80 15.81
N GLY A 141 7.58 -10.35 14.59
CA GLY A 141 6.81 -11.51 14.15
C GLY A 141 6.84 -11.70 12.64
N LYS A 142 5.93 -12.52 12.11
CA LYS A 142 5.78 -12.66 10.65
C LYS A 142 5.17 -11.39 10.05
N VAL A 143 5.51 -11.10 8.79
CA VAL A 143 4.95 -9.96 8.05
C VAL A 143 4.50 -10.42 6.66
N VAL A 144 3.38 -9.87 6.20
CA VAL A 144 2.88 -10.00 4.84
C VAL A 144 2.52 -8.60 4.35
N VAL A 145 3.09 -8.17 3.23
CA VAL A 145 2.77 -6.86 2.64
C VAL A 145 1.57 -7.00 1.72
N ALA A 146 0.49 -6.27 2.00
CA ALA A 146 -0.70 -6.18 1.16
C ALA A 146 -0.70 -4.89 0.33
N ASP A 147 -0.97 -5.02 -0.97
CA ASP A 147 -1.22 -3.90 -1.89
C ASP A 147 -2.73 -3.78 -2.10
N VAL A 148 -3.28 -2.62 -1.73
CA VAL A 148 -4.73 -2.37 -1.76
C VAL A 148 -5.00 -1.10 -2.52
N CYS A 149 -6.10 -1.04 -3.25
CA CYS A 149 -6.63 0.21 -3.79
C CYS A 149 -8.00 0.49 -3.21
N THR A 150 -8.22 1.73 -2.75
CA THR A 150 -9.53 2.22 -2.32
C THR A 150 -10.05 3.27 -3.29
N ASP A 151 -11.36 3.26 -3.56
CA ASP A 151 -12.06 4.40 -4.13
C ASP A 151 -13.08 4.94 -3.13
N ASN A 152 -12.86 6.20 -2.76
CA ASN A 152 -13.62 6.98 -1.81
C ASN A 152 -14.66 7.87 -2.53
N SER A 153 -14.84 7.74 -3.86
CA SER A 153 -15.71 8.62 -4.66
C SER A 153 -17.19 8.58 -4.25
N ALA A 154 -17.62 7.49 -3.63
CA ALA A 154 -18.97 7.27 -3.15
C ALA A 154 -19.21 7.76 -1.70
N MET A 155 -18.18 8.20 -0.97
CA MET A 155 -18.31 8.65 0.42
C MET A 155 -18.17 10.16 0.59
N ASP A 156 -18.64 10.67 1.73
CA ASP A 156 -18.37 11.99 2.25
C ASP A 156 -18.40 11.93 3.78
N VAL A 157 -17.78 12.87 4.48
CA VAL A 157 -17.94 13.04 5.93
C VAL A 157 -18.69 14.34 6.16
N ILE A 158 -19.88 14.26 6.77
CA ILE A 158 -20.78 15.39 6.97
C ILE A 158 -20.97 15.71 8.45
N ASP A 159 -21.08 17.00 8.77
CA ASP A 159 -21.62 17.42 10.07
C ASP A 159 -23.12 17.03 10.15
N GLN A 160 -23.50 16.33 11.22
CA GLN A 160 -24.83 15.75 11.37
C GLN A 160 -25.94 16.78 11.53
N GLN A 161 -25.65 18.01 11.95
CA GLN A 161 -26.65 19.06 12.18
C GLN A 161 -26.94 19.86 10.90
N THR A 162 -25.88 20.29 10.22
CA THR A 162 -25.91 21.16 9.04
C THR A 162 -26.00 20.40 7.72
N LYS A 163 -25.70 19.08 7.74
CA LYS A 163 -25.63 18.19 6.57
C LYS A 163 -24.65 18.66 5.49
N LYS A 164 -23.60 19.39 5.88
CA LYS A 164 -22.53 19.84 4.98
C LYS A 164 -21.32 18.94 5.13
N SER A 165 -20.67 18.65 4.00
CA SER A 165 -19.33 18.06 3.97
C SER A 165 -18.37 18.87 4.83
N ILE A 166 -17.58 18.18 5.65
CA ILE A 166 -16.41 18.75 6.34
C ILE A 166 -15.10 18.47 5.59
N LEU A 167 -15.15 17.68 4.50
CA LEU A 167 -13.99 17.34 3.70
C LEU A 167 -13.62 18.46 2.70
N PRO A 168 -12.32 18.64 2.39
CA PRO A 168 -11.90 19.60 1.37
C PRO A 168 -12.31 19.14 -0.03
N LYS A 169 -12.78 20.08 -0.85
CA LYS A 169 -13.16 19.80 -2.25
C LYS A 169 -11.93 19.59 -3.13
N GLY A 170 -12.04 18.66 -4.08
CA GLY A 170 -11.04 18.47 -5.14
C GLY A 170 -9.85 17.58 -4.79
N GLY A 171 -9.93 16.81 -3.69
CA GLY A 171 -8.98 15.73 -3.44
C GLY A 171 -9.13 14.58 -4.44
N SER A 172 -8.09 13.74 -4.56
CA SER A 172 -8.24 12.45 -5.24
C SER A 172 -9.17 11.56 -4.44
N THR A 173 -10.10 10.89 -5.12
CA THR A 173 -10.96 9.88 -4.49
C THR A 173 -10.27 8.53 -4.37
N THR A 174 -9.27 8.26 -5.22
CA THR A 174 -8.62 6.95 -5.29
C THR A 174 -7.22 6.97 -4.67
N ILE A 175 -6.97 6.00 -3.79
CA ILE A 175 -5.74 5.86 -3.01
C ILE A 175 -5.23 4.42 -3.16
N ARG A 176 -3.93 4.25 -3.42
CA ARG A 176 -3.24 2.97 -3.34
C ARG A 176 -2.42 2.89 -2.06
N TRP A 177 -2.51 1.76 -1.38
CA TRP A 177 -2.01 1.48 -0.05
C TRP A 177 -0.99 0.34 -0.14
N THR A 178 0.17 0.54 0.46
CA THR A 178 1.06 -0.57 0.84
C THR A 178 0.92 -0.73 2.35
N ILE A 179 0.45 -1.90 2.78
CA ILE A 179 0.10 -2.19 4.18
C ILE A 179 0.97 -3.36 4.66
N ASP A 180 1.75 -3.14 5.70
CA ASP A 180 2.44 -4.21 6.40
C ASP A 180 1.44 -4.86 7.37
N VAL A 181 1.08 -6.11 7.09
CA VAL A 181 0.23 -6.91 7.97
C VAL A 181 1.14 -7.78 8.82
N VAL A 182 1.07 -7.62 10.14
CA VAL A 182 2.01 -8.23 11.09
C VAL A 182 1.30 -9.29 11.94
N GLU A 183 2.00 -10.38 12.23
CA GLU A 183 1.53 -11.43 13.14
C GLU A 183 2.18 -11.23 14.50
N GLU A 184 1.38 -10.90 15.51
CA GLU A 184 1.82 -10.67 16.89
C GLU A 184 1.08 -11.63 17.83
N ASN A 185 1.82 -12.55 18.46
CA ASN A 185 1.32 -13.48 19.49
C ASN A 185 0.16 -14.38 19.03
N GLY A 186 0.16 -14.79 17.76
CA GLY A 186 -0.89 -15.61 17.13
C GLY A 186 -2.02 -14.80 16.46
N PHE A 187 -1.90 -13.47 16.41
CA PHE A 187 -2.93 -12.59 15.85
C PHE A 187 -2.38 -11.69 14.74
N TRP A 188 -2.99 -11.78 13.56
CA TRP A 188 -2.70 -10.87 12.45
C TRP A 188 -3.34 -9.50 12.70
N ARG A 189 -2.58 -8.43 12.45
CA ARG A 189 -2.95 -7.02 12.65
C ARG A 189 -2.46 -6.18 11.49
N VAL A 190 -3.21 -5.14 11.15
CA VAL A 190 -2.73 -4.07 10.28
C VAL A 190 -1.69 -3.25 11.04
N GLY A 191 -0.43 -3.36 10.62
CA GLY A 191 0.69 -2.59 11.12
C GLY A 191 0.87 -1.29 10.34
N ASP A 192 2.11 -0.92 10.05
CA ASP A 192 2.43 0.31 9.34
C ASP A 192 1.89 0.30 7.90
N LEU A 193 1.57 1.49 7.37
CA LEU A 193 1.08 1.64 6.02
C LEU A 193 1.59 2.92 5.35
N THR A 194 1.61 2.91 4.02
CA THR A 194 1.92 4.08 3.19
C THR A 194 0.87 4.23 2.10
N THR A 195 0.61 5.48 1.70
CA THR A 195 -0.43 5.82 0.72
C THR A 195 0.10 6.63 -0.45
N THR A 196 -0.47 6.40 -1.63
CA THR A 196 -0.22 7.19 -2.84
C THR A 196 -1.53 7.47 -3.56
N THR A 197 -1.67 8.69 -4.08
CA THR A 197 -2.81 9.06 -4.95
C THR A 197 -2.65 8.37 -6.30
N VAL A 198 -3.71 7.69 -6.76
CA VAL A 198 -3.77 7.06 -8.10
C VAL A 198 -5.00 7.53 -8.87
N LYS A 199 -5.04 7.29 -10.19
CA LYS A 199 -6.16 7.74 -11.05
C LYS A 199 -7.44 6.90 -10.95
N GLY A 200 -7.34 5.70 -10.39
CA GLY A 200 -8.39 4.67 -10.40
C GLY A 200 -7.81 3.34 -9.95
N CYS A 201 -8.65 2.47 -9.41
CA CYS A 201 -8.25 1.12 -9.03
C CYS A 201 -8.17 0.19 -10.24
N PRO A 202 -7.32 -0.84 -10.20
CA PRO A 202 -7.38 -1.90 -11.19
C PRO A 202 -8.77 -2.58 -11.17
N GLN A 203 -9.14 -3.14 -12.31
CA GLN A 203 -10.35 -3.96 -12.52
C GLN A 203 -9.96 -5.44 -12.50
#